data_AF-A0A2P5Z4Z3-F1
#
_entry.id   AF-A0A2P5Z4Z3-F1
#
_cell.length_a   1.000
_cell.length_b   1.000
_cell.length_c   1.000
_cell.angle_alpha   90.00
_cell.angle_beta   90.00
_cell.angle_gamma   90.00
#
_symmetry.space_group_name_H-M   'P 1'
#
loop_
_entity.id
_entity.type
_entity.pdbx_description
1 polymer ?
#
loop_
_entity_poly.entity_id
_entity_poly.type
_entity_poly.pdbx_seq_one_letter_code
_entity_poly.pdbx_strand_id
1 'polypeptide(L)'
;MRDDRDPGTIEMPLRGRPGRPPADGIAAKTDAERAAAYRQRKVKRLRVGHARPAQLSDSLLLDLIRKSIDNGSAPRTISRLVAELATRYPNA
;
A
#
# COMPACT_ATOMS: atom_id res chain seq x y z
N MET A 1 19.49 -3.21 17.80
CA MET A 1 20.85 -2.73 17.47
C MET A 1 21.04 -2.99 15.98
N ARG A 2 21.26 -1.96 15.15
CA ARG A 2 21.50 -2.11 13.70
C ARG A 2 22.98 -2.40 13.46
N ASP A 3 23.28 -3.23 12.48
CA ASP A 3 24.62 -3.74 12.16
C ASP A 3 25.46 -2.66 11.46
N ASP A 4 26.75 -2.55 11.81
CA ASP A 4 27.67 -1.48 11.37
C ASP A 4 28.08 -1.60 9.88
N ARG A 5 27.60 -2.65 9.21
CA ARG A 5 27.90 -2.97 7.79
C ARG A 5 26.68 -2.93 6.88
N ASP A 6 25.60 -2.28 7.27
CA ASP A 6 24.48 -2.01 6.37
C ASP A 6 24.73 -0.67 5.63
N PRO A 7 25.31 -0.66 4.41
CA PRO A 7 25.41 0.55 3.60
C PRO A 7 23.99 0.86 3.14
N GLY A 8 23.22 1.49 4.03
CA GLY A 8 21.81 1.76 3.84
C GLY A 8 21.55 2.21 2.41
N THR A 9 20.57 1.57 1.77
CA THR A 9 20.15 1.79 0.38
C THR A 9 20.47 3.22 -0.07
N ILE A 10 21.54 3.38 -0.85
CA ILE A 10 21.95 4.68 -1.37
C ILE A 10 20.83 5.10 -2.33
N GLU A 11 19.89 5.91 -1.84
CA GLU A 11 18.86 6.51 -2.67
C GLU A 11 19.57 7.49 -3.62
N MET A 12 19.85 7.03 -4.84
CA MET A 12 20.28 7.92 -5.91
C MET A 12 19.11 8.87 -6.22
N PRO A 13 19.27 10.19 -6.06
CA PRO A 13 18.22 11.12 -6.42
C PRO A 13 18.07 11.12 -7.94
N LEU A 14 17.05 10.42 -8.44
CA LEU A 14 16.65 10.52 -9.84
C LEU A 14 16.23 11.97 -10.10
N ARG A 15 17.06 12.71 -10.86
CA ARG A 15 16.73 14.07 -11.28
C ARG A 15 15.39 14.03 -12.02
N GLY A 16 14.41 14.78 -11.51
CA GLY A 16 13.10 14.91 -12.15
C GLY A 16 13.22 15.39 -13.61
N ARG A 17 12.17 15.17 -14.40
CA ARG A 17 12.13 15.64 -15.80
C ARG A 17 12.41 17.15 -15.84
N PRO A 18 13.38 17.62 -16.64
CA PRO A 18 13.69 19.05 -16.74
C PRO A 18 12.44 19.87 -17.06
N GLY A 19 12.25 20.99 -16.36
CA GLY A 19 11.22 21.99 -16.69
C GLY A 19 9.83 21.80 -16.06
N ARG A 20 9.56 20.70 -15.32
CA ARG A 20 8.31 20.59 -14.56
C ARG A 20 8.55 20.98 -13.10
N PRO A 21 8.01 22.12 -12.61
CA PRO A 21 8.09 22.42 -11.19
C PRO A 21 7.45 21.29 -10.38
N PRO A 22 7.98 20.95 -9.20
CA PRO A 22 7.38 19.96 -8.32
C PRO A 22 5.89 20.29 -8.09
N ALA A 23 5.04 19.27 -8.06
CA ALA A 23 3.58 19.44 -7.97
C ALA A 23 3.12 20.30 -6.76
N ASP A 24 3.94 20.38 -5.71
CA ASP A 24 3.66 21.13 -4.49
C ASP A 24 4.48 22.42 -4.36
N GLY A 25 5.21 22.86 -5.41
CA GLY A 25 6.06 24.08 -5.40
C GLY A 25 7.31 24.00 -4.53
N ILE A 26 7.38 23.02 -3.63
CA ILE A 26 8.52 22.66 -2.78
C ILE A 26 9.26 21.50 -3.46
N ALA A 27 10.58 21.47 -3.36
CA ALA A 27 11.52 20.55 -4.03
C ALA A 27 10.98 19.15 -4.38
N ALA A 28 11.50 18.56 -5.47
CA ALA A 28 11.09 17.23 -5.91
C ALA A 28 11.15 16.21 -4.76
N LYS A 29 10.01 15.57 -4.46
CA LYS A 29 9.92 14.57 -3.39
C LYS A 29 10.92 13.45 -3.62
N THR A 30 11.67 13.14 -2.57
CA THR A 30 12.56 11.98 -2.51
C THR A 30 11.76 10.69 -2.67
N ASP A 31 12.41 9.59 -3.03
CA ASP A 31 11.73 8.30 -3.18
C ASP A 31 11.23 7.79 -1.82
N ALA A 32 11.99 8.00 -0.74
CA ALA A 32 11.54 7.78 0.64
C ALA A 32 10.25 8.53 0.99
N GLU A 33 10.15 9.84 0.68
CA GLU A 33 8.94 10.63 0.91
C GLU A 33 7.77 10.13 0.06
N ARG A 34 8.04 9.72 -1.18
CA ARG A 34 7.04 9.15 -2.08
C ARG A 34 6.50 7.82 -1.54
N ALA A 35 7.38 6.97 -1.02
CA ALA A 35 7.03 5.71 -0.39
C ALA A 35 6.23 5.93 0.91
N ALA A 36 6.64 6.89 1.76
CA ALA A 36 5.91 7.26 2.96
C ALA A 36 4.50 7.77 2.64
N ALA A 37 4.38 8.69 1.67
CA ALA A 37 3.10 9.19 1.19
C ALA A 37 2.23 8.08 0.59
N TYR A 38 2.82 7.13 -0.14
CA TYR A 38 2.12 5.96 -0.66
C TYR A 38 1.55 5.10 0.47
N ARG A 39 2.35 4.78 1.50
CA ARG A 39 1.89 4.02 2.68
C ARG A 39 0.78 4.75 3.43
N GLN A 40 0.90 6.07 3.64
CA GLN A 40 -0.14 6.87 4.27
C GLN A 40 -1.44 6.90 3.46
N ARG A 41 -1.36 7.09 2.14
CA ARG A 41 -2.53 7.02 1.23
C ARG A 41 -3.16 5.64 1.23
N LYS A 42 -2.36 4.58 1.30
CA LYS A 42 -2.80 3.18 1.39
C LYS A 42 -3.59 2.92 2.68
N VAL A 43 -3.07 3.36 3.83
CA VAL A 43 -3.78 3.28 5.12
C VAL A 43 -5.09 4.09 5.08
N LYS A 44 -5.07 5.28 4.46
CA LYS A 44 -6.28 6.11 4.29
C LYS A 44 -7.33 5.41 3.45
N ARG A 45 -6.95 4.79 2.31
CA ARG A 45 -7.86 4.02 1.45
C ARG A 45 -8.52 2.86 2.18
N LEU A 46 -7.77 2.14 3.01
CA LEU A 46 -8.30 1.06 3.86
C LEU A 46 -9.20 1.58 5.00
N ARG A 47 -9.08 2.86 5.39
CA ARG A 47 -9.91 3.52 6.41
C ARG A 47 -11.16 4.19 5.85
N VAL A 48 -11.31 4.36 4.53
CA VAL A 48 -12.56 4.84 3.93
C VAL A 48 -13.57 3.70 4.05
N GLY A 49 -14.20 3.66 5.23
CA GLY A 49 -14.78 2.48 5.88
C GLY A 49 -16.08 1.91 5.29
N HIS A 50 -16.34 2.06 3.99
CA HIS A 50 -17.59 1.57 3.38
C HIS A 50 -17.45 0.96 2.00
N ALA A 51 -16.24 0.80 1.45
CA ALA A 51 -16.09 0.08 0.20
C ALA A 51 -16.47 -1.40 0.43
N ARG A 52 -17.56 -1.85 -0.22
CA ARG A 52 -17.91 -3.27 -0.27
C ARG A 52 -16.68 -4.03 -0.79
N PRO A 53 -16.36 -5.24 -0.30
CA PRO A 53 -15.21 -6.02 -0.79
C PRO A 53 -15.17 -6.10 -2.33
N ALA A 54 -16.35 -6.25 -2.95
CA ALA A 54 -16.58 -6.21 -4.40
C ALA A 54 -16.07 -4.96 -5.14
N GLN A 55 -15.91 -3.82 -4.46
CA GLN A 55 -15.47 -2.56 -5.05
C GLN A 55 -13.99 -2.26 -4.79
N LEU A 56 -13.32 -3.08 -3.98
CA LEU A 56 -11.88 -2.94 -3.74
C LEU A 56 -11.10 -3.45 -4.94
N SER A 57 -9.99 -2.79 -5.28
CA SER A 57 -8.98 -3.40 -6.16
C SER A 57 -8.36 -4.62 -5.49
N ASP A 58 -7.86 -5.57 -6.26
CA ASP A 58 -7.34 -6.83 -5.70
C ASP A 58 -6.19 -6.62 -4.71
N SER A 59 -5.31 -5.66 -5.01
CA SER A 59 -4.25 -5.25 -4.10
C SER A 59 -4.77 -4.78 -2.74
N LEU A 60 -5.84 -3.98 -2.72
CA LEU A 60 -6.46 -3.50 -1.48
C LEU A 60 -7.24 -4.59 -0.77
N LEU A 61 -7.85 -5.53 -1.50
CA LEU A 61 -8.54 -6.68 -0.94
C LEU A 61 -7.54 -7.62 -0.23
N LEU A 62 -6.39 -7.90 -0.84
CA LEU A 62 -5.30 -8.67 -0.22
C LEU A 62 -4.74 -7.97 1.02
N ASP A 63 -4.52 -6.66 0.97
CA ASP A 63 -4.08 -5.89 2.13
C ASP A 63 -5.11 -5.90 3.26
N LEU A 64 -6.40 -5.87 2.91
CA LEU A 64 -7.48 -5.98 3.88
C LEU A 64 -7.51 -7.35 4.54
N ILE A 65 -7.34 -8.44 3.77
CA ILE A 65 -7.23 -9.80 4.31
C ILE A 65 -6.06 -9.90 5.28
N ARG A 66 -4.87 -9.45 4.87
CA ARG A 66 -3.67 -9.45 5.72
C ARG A 66 -3.91 -8.70 7.02
N LYS A 67 -4.46 -7.49 6.94
CA LYS A 67 -4.77 -6.67 8.11
C LYS A 67 -5.82 -7.32 9.01
N SER A 68 -6.83 -7.98 8.44
CA SER A 68 -7.84 -8.71 9.21
C SER A 68 -7.24 -9.88 9.98
N ILE A 69 -6.27 -10.58 9.39
CA ILE A 69 -5.50 -11.65 10.07
C ILE A 69 -4.65 -11.05 11.19
N ASP A 70 -3.85 -10.02 10.89
CA ASP A 70 -2.95 -9.37 11.86
C ASP A 70 -3.72 -8.80 13.07
N ASN A 71 -4.94 -8.30 12.83
CA ASN A 71 -5.82 -7.77 13.88
C ASN A 71 -6.61 -8.86 14.63
N GLY A 72 -6.46 -10.14 14.30
CA GLY A 72 -7.21 -11.23 14.92
C GLY A 72 -8.71 -11.19 14.65
N SER A 73 -9.12 -10.72 13.45
CA SER A 73 -10.53 -10.69 13.07
C SER A 73 -11.13 -12.10 13.05
N ALA A 74 -12.45 -12.20 13.27
CA ALA A 74 -13.15 -13.47 13.25
C ALA A 74 -12.90 -14.26 11.94
N PRO A 75 -12.69 -15.59 12.00
CA PRO A 75 -12.42 -16.41 10.82
C PRO A 75 -13.45 -16.22 9.70
N ARG A 76 -14.74 -16.11 10.06
CA ARG A 76 -15.83 -15.86 9.11
C ARG A 76 -15.66 -14.59 8.29
N THR A 77 -15.10 -13.53 8.88
CA THR A 77 -14.82 -12.26 8.18
C THR A 77 -13.71 -12.46 7.16
N ILE A 78 -12.64 -13.15 7.54
CA ILE A 78 -11.51 -13.47 6.65
C ILE A 78 -12.01 -14.35 5.49
N SER A 79 -12.77 -15.41 5.78
CA SER A 79 -13.34 -16.30 4.76
C SER A 79 -14.21 -15.56 3.74
N ARG A 80 -15.00 -14.57 4.15
CA ARG A 80 -15.79 -13.74 3.23
C ARG A 80 -14.92 -12.92 2.28
N LEU A 81 -13.82 -12.34 2.78
CA LEU A 81 -12.88 -11.58 1.96
C LEU A 81 -12.11 -12.49 0.99
N VAL A 82 -11.74 -13.69 1.41
CA VAL A 82 -11.08 -14.69 0.56
C VAL A 82 -12.05 -15.21 -0.51
N ALA A 83 -13.32 -15.46 -0.17
CA ALA A 83 -14.34 -15.91 -1.12
C ALA A 83 -14.58 -14.87 -2.24
N GLU A 84 -14.51 -13.58 -1.92
CA GLU A 84 -14.57 -12.51 -2.92
C GLU A 84 -13.42 -12.63 -3.95
N LEU A 85 -12.20 -12.93 -3.47
CA LEU A 85 -11.04 -13.19 -4.34
C LEU A 85 -11.25 -14.42 -5.22
N ALA A 86 -11.72 -15.53 -4.63
CA ALA A 86 -12.01 -16.76 -5.37
C ALA A 86 -13.10 -16.55 -6.43
N THR A 87 -14.08 -15.69 -6.16
CA THR A 87 -15.14 -15.34 -7.12
C THR A 87 -14.59 -14.59 -8.34
N ARG A 88 -13.56 -13.74 -8.15
CA ARG A 88 -12.91 -13.01 -9.26
C ARG A 88 -11.99 -13.89 -10.09
N TYR A 89 -11.40 -14.89 -9.46
CA TYR A 89 -10.40 -15.76 -10.04
C TYR A 89 -10.78 -17.25 -9.88
N PRO A 90 -11.85 -17.71 -10.57
CA PRO A 90 -12.38 -19.06 -10.39
C PRO A 90 -11.45 -20.18 -10.91
N ASN A 91 -10.47 -19.84 -11.75
CA ASN A 91 -9.56 -20.79 -12.40
C ASN A 91 -8.08 -20.51 -12.08
N ALA A 92 -7.80 -19.74 -11.02
CA ALA A 92 -6.42 -19.48 -10.60
C ALA A 92 -5.76 -20.71 -9.95
#